data_AF-A0A923WV32-F1
#
_entry.id   AF-A0A923WV32-F1
#
_cell.length_a   1.000
_cell.length_b   1.000
_cell.length_c   1.000
_cell.angle_alpha   90.00
_cell.angle_beta   90.00
_cell.angle_gamma   90.00
#
_symmetry.space_group_name_H-M   'P 1'
#
loop_
_entity.id
_entity.type
_entity.pdbx_description
1 polymer ?
#
loop_
_entity_poly.entity_id
_entity_poly.type
_entity_poly.pdbx_seq_one_letter_code
_entity_poly.pdbx_strand_id
1 'polypeptide(L)'
;MTLISVHQITKSFASKNLFRKISFSIDSNQRIGLVGPNGAGKSTLFKILIKQIQADDGKISFSNSLRLGYLSQKPEFGVDDIIYDCLMSQVEDPYDGLNISYAYELITKLSLDIHPEKEFAKVSELSGGWQKRVALARELMKKPNLLLLDEPTNHLDIQSILWLEEFINDQNDISFMIITHDRAFLQNTCNMIYDLDPRNPDGLIKSNGSYVQFLETKSMLMDSQKRLEDKKRNTMLIEKDWLARGPQARLTKQKARINRAHDLIDQVDNLENKNHVKKVDFDFGVNQNSPKKLVELKNLSKRYNDDSPLLFSKLDALIRPGSRVGLLGKNGCGKSTLIQIILGNEVPTSGVAFLNPDIQVCYFEQGKETLNSTDTVLKVICPEGDYVHLHGLPVYARSYLSRFYFTNQQMDMPVHQLSGGEQSRLLIAKLMLNPAHVLILDEPTNDLDVETLDVLSDCLSDFAGAIILVSHDRFFLDQNSNEIWAFTEEGAREIIKFADYNQWLDWYESNGKNVSNKMEEPKKTDIKKANKKLSFKEVHEYENIESVILSKEDILKQKQHELIQPEVSSNFKKLNDLTSEISKLEIEIQKLYVRWEDLEKKVQEI
;
A
#
# COMPACT_ATOMS: atom_id res chain seq x y z
N MET A 1 -21.12 -0.90 20.04
CA MET A 1 -21.41 0.38 20.72
C MET A 1 -20.78 1.50 19.92
N THR A 2 -21.50 2.57 19.59
CA THR A 2 -20.93 3.68 18.80
C THR A 2 -20.02 4.54 19.67
N LEU A 3 -18.77 4.70 19.25
CA LEU A 3 -17.74 5.48 19.93
C LEU A 3 -17.76 6.94 19.47
N ILE A 4 -17.83 7.16 18.16
CA ILE A 4 -17.90 8.49 17.54
C ILE A 4 -18.99 8.48 16.47
N SER A 5 -19.81 9.52 16.44
CA SER A 5 -20.76 9.79 15.36
C SER A 5 -20.49 11.17 14.75
N VAL A 6 -20.28 11.16 13.44
CA VAL A 6 -19.96 12.31 12.60
C VAL A 6 -21.15 12.55 11.67
N HIS A 7 -21.72 13.75 11.72
CA HIS A 7 -22.88 14.11 10.92
C HIS A 7 -22.62 15.38 10.10
N GLN A 8 -22.63 15.23 8.77
CA GLN A 8 -22.53 16.27 7.76
C GLN A 8 -21.39 17.27 7.97
N ILE A 9 -20.21 16.78 8.35
CA ILE A 9 -19.05 17.64 8.60
C ILE A 9 -18.50 18.20 7.30
N THR A 10 -18.18 19.49 7.32
CA THR A 10 -17.49 20.17 6.22
C THR A 10 -16.23 20.84 6.73
N LYS A 11 -15.15 20.74 5.95
CA LYS A 11 -13.92 21.49 6.21
C LYS A 11 -13.33 22.05 4.92
N SER A 12 -12.94 23.31 4.99
CA SER A 12 -12.30 24.08 3.94
C SER A 12 -11.06 24.79 4.49
N PHE A 13 -10.03 24.92 3.65
CA PHE A 13 -8.89 25.79 3.91
C PHE A 13 -8.74 26.78 2.77
N ALA A 14 -8.80 28.07 3.10
CA ALA A 14 -8.85 29.16 2.12
C ALA A 14 -9.94 28.91 1.06
N SER A 15 -9.57 28.77 -0.22
CA SER A 15 -10.49 28.51 -1.33
C SER A 15 -10.69 27.02 -1.65
N LYS A 16 -9.96 26.11 -1.00
CA LYS A 16 -10.02 24.67 -1.28
C LYS A 16 -10.88 23.95 -0.24
N ASN A 17 -12.00 23.38 -0.69
CA ASN A 17 -12.79 22.45 0.12
C ASN A 17 -12.03 21.13 0.23
N LEU A 18 -11.72 20.69 1.45
CA LEU A 18 -11.10 19.39 1.69
C LEU A 18 -12.16 18.29 1.57
N PHE A 19 -13.26 18.43 2.31
CA PHE A 19 -14.39 17.51 2.27
C PHE A 19 -15.67 18.23 2.70
N ARG A 20 -16.81 17.77 2.20
CA ARG A 20 -18.10 18.42 2.38
C ARG A 20 -19.19 17.43 2.78
N LYS A 21 -19.90 17.76 3.85
CA LYS A 21 -21.06 17.00 4.38
C LYS A 21 -20.80 15.51 4.63
N ILE A 22 -19.58 15.14 5.01
CA ILE A 22 -19.26 13.75 5.31
C ILE A 22 -19.97 13.30 6.59
N SER A 23 -20.53 12.10 6.56
CA SER A 23 -21.24 11.52 7.71
C SER A 23 -20.82 10.07 7.92
N PHE A 24 -20.40 9.69 9.13
CA PHE A 24 -20.00 8.33 9.46
C PHE A 24 -20.08 8.05 10.96
N SER A 25 -20.10 6.78 11.32
CA SER A 25 -19.95 6.32 12.70
C SER A 25 -18.70 5.45 12.80
N ILE A 26 -18.10 5.47 13.98
CA ILE A 26 -17.07 4.52 14.40
C ILE A 26 -17.65 3.75 15.57
N ASP A 27 -17.82 2.45 15.41
CA ASP A 27 -18.30 1.55 16.43
C ASP A 27 -17.15 0.75 17.05
N SER A 28 -17.40 0.21 18.24
CA SER A 28 -16.51 -0.72 18.93
C SER A 28 -16.18 -1.93 18.05
N ASN A 29 -14.91 -2.37 18.06
CA ASN A 29 -14.36 -3.52 17.35
C ASN A 29 -14.28 -3.34 15.82
N GLN A 30 -14.37 -2.10 15.33
CA GLN A 30 -14.12 -1.78 13.93
C GLN A 30 -12.64 -1.45 13.70
N ARG A 31 -12.10 -1.93 12.58
CA ARG A 31 -10.75 -1.63 12.08
C ARG A 31 -10.91 -0.96 10.73
N ILE A 32 -10.94 0.37 10.75
CA ILE A 32 -11.30 1.20 9.62
C ILE A 32 -10.04 1.73 8.95
N GLY A 33 -9.82 1.39 7.69
CA GLY A 33 -8.81 2.03 6.84
C GLY A 33 -9.37 3.29 6.19
N LEU A 34 -8.76 4.45 6.42
CA LEU A 34 -9.10 5.71 5.76
C LEU A 34 -8.15 5.96 4.59
N VAL A 35 -8.66 5.77 3.38
CA VAL A 35 -7.94 5.99 2.11
C VAL A 35 -8.48 7.22 1.39
N GLY A 36 -7.72 7.69 0.40
CA GLY A 36 -8.10 8.85 -0.42
C GLY A 36 -6.88 9.55 -1.01
N PRO A 37 -7.05 10.46 -1.99
CA PRO A 37 -5.95 11.16 -2.62
C PRO A 37 -5.20 12.09 -1.65
N ASN A 38 -3.99 12.51 -2.04
CA ASN A 38 -3.23 13.48 -1.27
C ASN A 38 -3.95 14.84 -1.23
N GLY A 39 -4.04 15.42 -0.02
CA GLY A 39 -4.79 16.66 0.19
C GLY A 39 -6.31 16.52 0.23
N ALA A 40 -6.87 15.31 0.28
CA ALA A 40 -8.30 15.08 0.57
C ALA A 40 -8.70 15.48 2.01
N GLY A 41 -7.73 15.69 2.90
CA GLY A 41 -7.96 16.07 4.29
C GLY A 41 -8.00 14.92 5.29
N LYS A 42 -7.40 13.76 4.98
CA LYS A 42 -7.34 12.58 5.87
C LYS A 42 -6.79 12.92 7.27
N SER A 43 -5.57 13.45 7.35
CA SER A 43 -4.96 13.85 8.63
C SER A 43 -5.69 15.06 9.26
N THR A 44 -6.31 15.93 8.46
CA THR A 44 -7.18 17.01 8.98
C THR A 44 -8.43 16.43 9.67
N LEU A 45 -9.01 15.37 9.14
CA LEU A 45 -10.13 14.67 9.76
C LEU A 45 -9.72 14.11 11.11
N PHE A 46 -8.54 13.51 11.23
CA PHE A 46 -8.01 13.06 12.52
C PHE A 46 -7.84 14.21 13.51
N LYS A 47 -7.27 15.34 13.06
CA LYS A 47 -7.16 16.57 13.89
C LYS A 47 -8.51 17.10 14.37
N ILE A 48 -9.57 16.92 13.59
CA ILE A 48 -10.94 17.26 13.98
C ILE A 48 -11.47 16.26 15.02
N LEU A 49 -11.23 14.96 14.84
CA LEU A 49 -11.67 13.91 15.78
C LEU A 49 -11.00 14.03 17.16
N ILE A 50 -9.72 14.43 17.21
CA ILE A 50 -8.98 14.69 18.46
C ILE A 50 -9.24 16.10 19.02
N LYS A 51 -10.17 16.87 18.43
CA LYS A 51 -10.56 18.24 18.85
C LYS A 51 -9.44 19.30 18.78
N GLN A 52 -8.39 19.07 17.99
CA GLN A 52 -7.34 20.08 17.73
C GLN A 52 -7.79 21.11 16.69
N ILE A 53 -8.66 20.73 15.75
CA ILE A 53 -9.21 21.61 14.72
C ILE A 53 -10.73 21.55 14.79
N GLN A 54 -11.40 22.71 14.62
CA GLN A 54 -12.85 22.76 14.49
C GLN A 54 -13.28 22.55 13.04
N ALA A 55 -14.37 21.81 12.84
CA ALA A 55 -15.07 21.77 11.57
C ALA A 55 -15.76 23.10 11.27
N ASP A 56 -15.98 23.39 9.98
CA ASP A 56 -16.67 24.62 9.57
C ASP A 56 -18.19 24.46 9.65
N ASP A 57 -18.69 23.24 9.44
CA ASP A 57 -20.10 22.87 9.55
C ASP A 57 -20.23 21.40 10.01
N GLY A 58 -21.43 21.02 10.43
CA GLY A 58 -21.76 19.68 10.92
C GLY A 58 -21.62 19.50 12.43
N LYS A 59 -21.86 18.27 12.90
CA LYS A 59 -21.83 17.93 14.33
C LYS A 59 -21.06 16.63 14.57
N ILE A 60 -20.27 16.61 15.65
CA ILE A 60 -19.59 15.42 16.16
C ILE A 60 -20.15 15.10 17.54
N SER A 61 -20.51 13.84 17.73
CA SER A 61 -20.93 13.29 19.02
C SER A 61 -19.96 12.20 19.44
N PHE A 62 -19.45 12.31 20.67
CA PHE A 62 -18.52 11.37 21.27
C PHE A 62 -19.22 10.60 22.39
N SER A 63 -18.96 9.31 22.50
CA SER A 63 -19.42 8.51 23.64
C SER A 63 -18.76 8.98 24.94
N ASN A 64 -19.49 8.95 26.06
CA ASN A 64 -18.93 9.22 27.39
C ASN A 64 -17.86 8.19 27.81
N SER A 65 -17.89 6.99 27.23
CA SER A 65 -16.89 5.94 27.48
C SER A 65 -15.66 6.04 26.56
N LEU A 66 -15.60 7.02 25.66
CA LEU A 66 -14.50 7.14 24.70
C LEU A 66 -13.18 7.47 25.40
N ARG A 67 -12.17 6.64 25.13
CA ARG A 67 -10.76 6.91 25.45
C ARG A 67 -9.99 6.84 24.14
N LEU A 68 -9.53 8.00 23.69
CA LEU A 68 -8.94 8.17 22.37
C LEU A 68 -7.41 8.21 22.48
N GLY A 69 -6.72 7.35 21.73
CA GLY A 69 -5.29 7.46 21.49
C GLY A 69 -5.04 7.99 20.07
N TYR A 70 -3.97 8.75 19.89
CA TYR A 70 -3.59 9.28 18.58
C TYR A 70 -2.08 9.14 18.35
N LEU A 71 -1.72 8.31 17.37
CA LEU A 71 -0.36 8.22 16.86
C LEU A 71 -0.20 9.16 15.67
N SER A 72 0.50 10.27 15.89
CA SER A 72 0.86 11.22 14.83
C SER A 72 1.91 10.66 13.88
N GLN A 73 1.89 11.12 12.62
CA GLN A 73 2.88 10.76 11.60
C GLN A 73 4.34 10.93 12.05
N LYS A 74 4.65 12.01 12.76
CA LYS A 74 5.96 12.27 13.37
C LYS A 74 5.81 12.40 14.88
N PRO A 75 6.04 11.32 15.64
CA PRO A 75 6.02 11.39 17.10
C PRO A 75 7.11 12.34 17.60
N GLU A 76 6.73 13.29 18.44
CA GLU A 76 7.67 14.18 19.10
C GLU A 76 8.15 13.55 20.42
N PHE A 77 9.48 13.57 20.60
CA PHE A 77 10.19 13.13 21.80
C PHE A 77 11.25 14.17 22.16
N GLY A 78 11.44 14.42 23.45
CA GLY A 78 12.55 15.19 23.99
C GLY A 78 13.89 14.48 23.75
N VAL A 79 14.97 15.26 23.68
CA VAL A 79 16.32 14.76 23.37
C VAL A 79 16.82 13.77 24.44
N ASP A 80 16.42 14.00 25.69
CA ASP A 80 16.78 13.20 26.86
C ASP A 80 15.63 12.31 27.36
N ASP A 81 14.57 12.15 26.57
CA ASP A 81 13.44 11.33 26.96
C ASP A 81 13.86 9.85 27.03
N ILE A 82 13.63 9.26 28.19
CA ILE A 82 13.81 7.82 28.43
C ILE A 82 12.49 7.11 28.12
N ILE A 83 12.58 5.87 27.62
CA ILE A 83 11.42 5.04 27.26
C ILE A 83 10.41 4.94 28.41
N TYR A 84 10.88 4.60 29.62
CA TYR A 84 10.03 4.45 30.80
C TYR A 84 9.33 5.77 31.18
N ASP A 85 10.07 6.89 31.21
CA ASP A 85 9.52 8.20 31.54
C ASP A 85 8.50 8.68 30.50
N CYS A 86 8.74 8.38 29.23
CA CYS A 86 7.79 8.63 28.14
C CYS A 86 6.46 7.93 28.38
N LEU A 87 6.47 6.67 28.81
CA LEU A 87 5.27 5.90 29.10
C LEU A 87 4.53 6.48 30.31
N MET A 88 5.26 6.75 31.39
CA MET A 88 4.69 7.25 32.64
C MET A 88 4.14 8.67 32.53
N SER A 89 4.63 9.47 31.59
CA SER A 89 4.11 10.82 31.31
C SER A 89 2.62 10.88 30.95
N GLN A 90 2.04 9.76 30.51
CA GLN A 90 0.64 9.70 30.05
C GLN A 90 -0.34 9.28 31.14
N VAL A 91 0.14 9.07 32.37
CA VAL A 91 -0.65 8.55 33.48
C VAL A 91 -0.71 9.60 34.59
N GLU A 92 -1.86 9.72 35.26
CA GLU A 92 -2.06 10.69 36.34
C GLU A 92 -1.21 10.39 37.58
N ASP A 93 -1.04 9.10 37.93
CA ASP A 93 -0.17 8.64 39.01
C ASP A 93 0.92 7.68 38.49
N PRO A 94 2.14 8.20 38.26
CA PRO A 94 3.30 7.41 37.81
C PRO A 94 3.79 6.38 38.83
N TYR A 95 3.43 6.53 40.11
CA TYR A 95 3.91 5.65 41.19
C TYR A 95 2.89 4.57 41.56
N ASP A 96 1.71 4.56 40.93
CA ASP A 96 0.72 3.51 41.10
C ASP A 96 1.25 2.17 40.53
N GLY A 97 1.29 1.15 41.38
CA GLY A 97 1.78 -0.18 41.03
C GLY A 97 1.04 -0.83 39.86
N LEU A 98 -0.24 -0.49 39.64
CA LEU A 98 -0.97 -0.99 38.46
C LEU A 98 -0.46 -0.37 37.15
N ASN A 99 -0.11 0.91 37.16
CA ASN A 99 0.40 1.59 35.97
C ASN A 99 1.83 1.17 35.67
N ILE A 100 2.63 0.98 36.71
CA ILE A 100 3.98 0.39 36.61
C ILE A 100 3.90 -1.01 35.98
N SER A 101 3.06 -1.89 36.52
CA SER A 101 2.87 -3.24 35.97
C SER A 101 2.42 -3.21 34.51
N TYR A 102 1.50 -2.30 34.17
CA TYR A 102 1.00 -2.18 32.80
C TYR A 102 2.07 -1.65 31.82
N ALA A 103 2.92 -0.73 32.25
CA ALA A 103 4.04 -0.25 31.43
C ALA A 103 5.03 -1.38 31.15
N TYR A 104 5.38 -2.19 32.16
CA TYR A 104 6.23 -3.37 31.96
C TYR A 104 5.61 -4.41 31.03
N GLU A 105 4.30 -4.63 31.14
CA GLU A 105 3.56 -5.48 30.21
C GLU A 105 3.66 -4.96 28.77
N LEU A 106 3.46 -3.65 28.55
CA LEU A 106 3.58 -3.04 27.22
C LEU A 106 5.02 -3.08 26.69
N ILE A 107 6.02 -2.85 27.53
CA ILE A 107 7.43 -2.97 27.14
C ILE A 107 7.73 -4.37 26.63
N THR A 108 7.27 -5.39 27.36
CA THR A 108 7.46 -6.80 26.97
C THR A 108 6.65 -7.13 25.71
N LYS A 109 5.36 -6.76 25.68
CA LYS A 109 4.44 -7.06 24.57
C LYS A 109 4.87 -6.42 23.25
N LEU A 110 5.48 -5.23 23.31
CA LEU A 110 5.96 -4.52 22.12
C LEU A 110 7.41 -4.86 21.78
N SER A 111 7.99 -5.84 22.48
CA SER A 111 9.39 -6.28 22.36
C SER A 111 10.36 -5.10 22.48
N LEU A 112 10.08 -4.19 23.42
CA LEU A 112 10.95 -3.06 23.75
C LEU A 112 12.12 -3.47 24.66
N ASP A 113 12.12 -4.73 25.11
CA ASP A 113 13.01 -5.39 26.08
C ASP A 113 14.26 -6.04 25.48
N ILE A 114 14.46 -5.98 24.14
CA ILE A 114 15.58 -6.64 23.43
C ILE A 114 16.98 -6.18 23.91
N HIS A 115 17.04 -5.12 24.71
CA HIS A 115 18.26 -4.74 25.40
C HIS A 115 17.96 -4.45 26.88
N PRO A 116 18.40 -5.30 27.82
CA PRO A 116 18.25 -5.05 29.27
C PRO A 116 18.95 -3.76 29.73
N GLU A 117 19.87 -3.20 28.93
CA GLU A 117 20.51 -1.89 29.16
C GLU A 117 19.68 -0.69 28.63
N LYS A 118 18.61 -0.92 27.86
CA LYS A 118 17.80 0.12 27.19
C LYS A 118 16.49 0.47 27.88
N GLU A 119 16.18 -0.10 29.04
CA GLU A 119 15.08 0.40 29.87
C GLU A 119 15.26 1.90 30.20
N PHE A 120 16.53 2.35 30.23
CA PHE A 120 16.99 3.73 30.36
C PHE A 120 17.52 4.35 29.06
N ALA A 121 17.32 3.73 27.90
CA ALA A 121 17.81 4.29 26.64
C ALA A 121 17.04 5.54 26.26
N LYS A 122 17.77 6.47 25.65
CA LYS A 122 17.17 7.67 25.08
C LYS A 122 16.39 7.30 23.83
N VAL A 123 15.18 7.82 23.71
CA VAL A 123 14.35 7.59 22.51
C VAL A 123 15.02 8.14 21.25
N SER A 124 15.84 9.19 21.38
CA SER A 124 16.62 9.78 20.29
C SER A 124 17.67 8.84 19.68
N GLU A 125 18.14 7.82 20.40
CA GLU A 125 19.13 6.84 19.91
C GLU A 125 18.48 5.63 19.21
N LEU A 126 17.15 5.50 19.33
CA LEU A 126 16.40 4.41 18.71
C LEU A 126 16.21 4.67 17.21
N SER A 127 16.20 3.60 16.41
CA SER A 127 15.79 3.71 15.01
C SER A 127 14.32 4.14 14.90
N GLY A 128 13.94 4.76 13.77
CA GLY A 128 12.58 5.28 13.57
C GLY A 128 11.47 4.25 13.80
N GLY A 129 11.71 2.97 13.50
CA GLY A 129 10.75 1.90 13.80
C GLY A 129 10.53 1.70 15.28
N TRP A 130 11.60 1.70 16.06
CA TRP A 130 11.55 1.59 17.51
C TRP A 130 10.95 2.83 18.16
N GLN A 131 11.24 4.03 17.65
CA GLN A 131 10.59 5.26 18.08
C GLN A 131 9.07 5.20 17.88
N LYS A 132 8.59 4.65 16.76
CA LYS A 132 7.14 4.43 16.57
C LYS A 132 6.57 3.40 17.55
N ARG A 133 7.30 2.33 17.89
CA ARG A 133 6.85 1.38 18.93
C ARG A 133 6.71 2.05 20.29
N VAL A 134 7.66 2.90 20.68
CA VAL A 134 7.60 3.68 21.92
C VAL A 134 6.43 4.68 21.87
N ALA A 135 6.20 5.34 20.74
CA ALA A 135 5.06 6.24 20.58
C ALA A 135 3.73 5.50 20.69
N LEU A 136 3.63 4.31 20.11
CA LEU A 136 2.45 3.45 20.23
C LEU A 136 2.24 3.01 21.69
N ALA A 137 3.31 2.57 22.36
CA ALA A 137 3.29 2.20 23.77
C ALA A 137 2.80 3.36 24.65
N ARG A 138 3.29 4.57 24.40
CA ARG A 138 2.86 5.82 25.05
C ARG A 138 1.36 6.06 24.89
N GLU A 139 0.81 5.87 23.69
CA GLU A 139 -0.63 6.02 23.47
C GLU A 139 -1.47 4.91 24.11
N LEU A 140 -0.94 3.69 24.21
CA LEU A 140 -1.60 2.56 24.87
C LEU A 140 -1.68 2.73 26.40
N MET A 141 -0.76 3.46 27.03
CA MET A 141 -0.82 3.78 28.46
C MET A 141 -2.12 4.48 28.86
N LYS A 142 -2.76 5.22 27.93
CA LYS A 142 -4.07 5.86 28.13
C LYS A 142 -5.24 4.87 28.20
N LYS A 143 -4.97 3.57 27.98
CA LYS A 143 -5.97 2.49 27.85
C LYS A 143 -7.09 2.87 26.87
N PRO A 144 -6.77 3.24 25.62
CA PRO A 144 -7.75 3.72 24.65
C PRO A 144 -8.68 2.58 24.19
N ASN A 145 -9.93 2.92 23.85
CA ASN A 145 -10.85 2.03 23.14
C ASN A 145 -11.02 2.40 21.66
N LEU A 146 -10.46 3.53 21.25
CA LEU A 146 -10.26 3.92 19.85
C LEU A 146 -8.85 4.47 19.67
N LEU A 147 -8.09 3.90 18.74
CA LEU A 147 -6.76 4.35 18.38
C LEU A 147 -6.76 4.87 16.94
N LEU A 148 -6.30 6.12 16.76
CA LEU A 148 -6.14 6.76 15.47
C LEU A 148 -4.66 6.70 15.06
N LEU A 149 -4.35 6.08 13.92
CA LEU A 149 -2.98 5.90 13.42
C LEU A 149 -2.78 6.67 12.10
N ASP A 150 -1.98 7.74 12.11
CA ASP A 150 -1.73 8.59 10.94
C ASP A 150 -0.40 8.20 10.28
N GLU A 151 -0.46 7.52 9.13
CA GLU A 151 0.70 6.97 8.40
C GLU A 151 1.68 6.17 9.28
N PRO A 152 1.19 5.11 9.98
CA PRO A 152 2.01 4.35 10.91
C PRO A 152 3.09 3.53 10.19
N THR A 153 2.93 3.21 8.91
CA THR A 153 3.86 2.42 8.10
C THR A 153 5.04 3.23 7.52
N ASN A 154 4.93 4.55 7.40
CA ASN A 154 5.99 5.37 6.77
C ASN A 154 7.32 5.26 7.53
N HIS A 155 8.43 5.11 6.81
CA HIS A 155 9.77 4.97 7.38
C HIS A 155 9.97 3.76 8.30
N LEU A 156 9.02 2.81 8.32
CA LEU A 156 9.19 1.52 8.98
C LEU A 156 9.83 0.52 8.04
N ASP A 157 10.71 -0.32 8.57
CA ASP A 157 11.14 -1.50 7.85
C ASP A 157 10.01 -2.54 7.80
N ILE A 158 10.11 -3.46 6.84
CA ILE A 158 9.07 -4.47 6.61
C ILE A 158 8.83 -5.32 7.86
N GLN A 159 9.87 -5.60 8.64
CA GLN A 159 9.74 -6.34 9.89
C GLN A 159 8.93 -5.57 10.95
N SER A 160 9.12 -4.25 11.07
CA SER A 160 8.29 -3.43 11.96
C SER A 160 6.86 -3.29 11.45
N ILE A 161 6.65 -3.30 10.12
CA ILE A 161 5.30 -3.32 9.53
C ILE A 161 4.61 -4.66 9.86
N LEU A 162 5.26 -5.80 9.65
CA LEU A 162 4.72 -7.13 10.00
C LEU A 162 4.36 -7.22 11.48
N TRP A 163 5.26 -6.79 12.35
CA TRP A 163 4.98 -6.72 13.79
C TRP A 163 3.78 -5.83 14.13
N LEU A 164 3.61 -4.70 13.44
CA LEU A 164 2.48 -3.81 13.67
C LEU A 164 1.17 -4.45 13.18
N GLU A 165 1.19 -5.20 12.08
CA GLU A 165 0.04 -5.98 11.60
C GLU A 165 -0.38 -7.03 12.63
N GLU A 166 0.57 -7.82 13.13
CA GLU A 166 0.34 -8.80 14.20
C GLU A 166 -0.23 -8.12 15.45
N PHE A 167 0.40 -7.02 15.89
CA PHE A 167 -0.06 -6.26 17.04
C PHE A 167 -1.51 -5.78 16.89
N ILE A 168 -1.89 -5.19 15.75
CA ILE A 168 -3.26 -4.72 15.52
C ILE A 168 -4.24 -5.89 15.46
N ASN A 169 -3.81 -7.01 14.88
CA ASN A 169 -4.65 -8.20 14.73
C ASN A 169 -4.95 -8.89 16.06
N ASP A 170 -3.99 -8.88 16.99
CA ASP A 170 -4.12 -9.44 18.34
C ASP A 170 -5.02 -8.59 19.26
N GLN A 171 -5.24 -7.32 18.93
CA GLN A 171 -5.99 -6.38 19.78
C GLN A 171 -7.46 -6.37 19.40
N ASN A 172 -8.26 -7.19 20.09
CA ASN A 172 -9.69 -7.29 19.86
C ASN A 172 -10.53 -6.26 20.65
N ASP A 173 -9.98 -5.71 21.72
CA ASP A 173 -10.69 -4.79 22.63
C ASP A 173 -10.60 -3.32 22.18
N ILE A 174 -9.73 -3.02 21.21
CA ILE A 174 -9.45 -1.67 20.71
C ILE A 174 -9.99 -1.55 19.29
N SER A 175 -10.68 -0.44 19.01
CA SER A 175 -11.08 -0.10 17.65
C SER A 175 -9.97 0.74 17.00
N PHE A 176 -9.73 0.56 15.70
CA PHE A 176 -8.67 1.25 14.99
C PHE A 176 -9.23 2.07 13.85
N MET A 177 -8.72 3.28 13.66
CA MET A 177 -8.88 4.03 12.42
C MET A 177 -7.49 4.40 11.91
N ILE A 178 -7.16 3.94 10.72
CA ILE A 178 -5.79 3.92 10.21
C ILE A 178 -5.75 4.67 8.89
N ILE A 179 -4.90 5.69 8.78
CA ILE A 179 -4.53 6.30 7.52
C ILE A 179 -3.22 5.67 7.09
N THR A 180 -3.20 5.01 5.94
CA THR A 180 -1.96 4.52 5.33
C THR A 180 -2.13 4.41 3.83
N HIS A 181 -1.01 4.54 3.11
CA HIS A 181 -0.90 4.21 1.70
C HIS A 181 -0.51 2.75 1.43
N ASP A 182 -0.15 1.97 2.46
CA ASP A 182 0.23 0.56 2.34
C ASP A 182 -1.02 -0.33 2.16
N ARG A 183 -1.17 -0.87 0.95
CA ARG A 183 -2.30 -1.72 0.56
C ARG A 183 -2.28 -3.07 1.28
N ALA A 184 -1.09 -3.64 1.52
CA ALA A 184 -0.95 -4.93 2.21
C ALA A 184 -1.33 -4.78 3.67
N PHE A 185 -0.90 -3.69 4.29
CA PHE A 185 -1.28 -3.36 5.66
C PHE A 185 -2.79 -3.21 5.81
N LEU A 186 -3.45 -2.47 4.91
CA LEU A 186 -4.91 -2.30 4.93
C LEU A 186 -5.64 -3.63 4.71
N GLN A 187 -5.16 -4.45 3.77
CA GLN A 187 -5.73 -5.76 3.47
C GLN A 187 -5.66 -6.71 4.67
N ASN A 188 -4.54 -6.70 5.40
CA ASN A 188 -4.28 -7.64 6.49
C ASN A 188 -4.87 -7.21 7.84
N THR A 189 -5.13 -5.90 8.04
CA THR A 189 -5.54 -5.36 9.35
C THR A 189 -6.96 -4.83 9.38
N CYS A 190 -7.45 -4.23 8.29
CA CYS A 190 -8.73 -3.52 8.27
C CYS A 190 -9.88 -4.42 7.84
N ASN A 191 -11.05 -4.22 8.46
CA ASN A 191 -12.30 -4.90 8.12
C ASN A 191 -13.34 -3.97 7.49
N MET A 192 -13.02 -2.67 7.41
CA MET A 192 -13.81 -1.64 6.75
C MET A 192 -12.89 -0.64 6.09
N ILE A 193 -13.26 -0.13 4.91
CA ILE A 193 -12.50 0.89 4.19
C ILE A 193 -13.39 2.11 3.94
N TYR A 194 -12.89 3.28 4.34
CA TYR A 194 -13.48 4.59 4.12
C TYR A 194 -12.63 5.34 3.10
N ASP A 195 -13.20 5.66 1.95
CA ASP A 195 -12.53 6.39 0.87
C ASP A 195 -12.99 7.84 0.84
N LEU A 196 -12.15 8.71 1.40
CA LEU A 196 -12.37 10.14 1.48
C LEU A 196 -11.87 10.80 0.20
N ASP A 197 -12.79 11.12 -0.69
CA ASP A 197 -12.49 11.73 -1.98
C ASP A 197 -13.58 12.75 -2.34
N PRO A 198 -13.22 14.02 -2.61
CA PRO A 198 -14.17 15.04 -3.08
C PRO A 198 -14.92 14.68 -4.36
N ARG A 199 -14.41 13.73 -5.16
CA ARG A 199 -15.07 13.22 -6.38
C ARG A 199 -16.24 12.29 -6.06
N ASN A 200 -16.27 11.70 -4.86
CA ASN A 200 -17.35 10.81 -4.44
C ASN A 200 -18.63 11.62 -4.19
N PRO A 201 -19.84 11.07 -4.46
CA PRO A 201 -21.11 11.79 -4.37
C PRO A 201 -21.35 12.51 -3.03
N ASP A 202 -20.99 11.86 -1.92
CA ASP A 202 -21.08 12.40 -0.55
C ASP A 202 -19.70 12.71 0.06
N GLY A 203 -18.65 12.76 -0.77
CA GLY A 203 -17.26 12.96 -0.32
C GLY A 203 -16.63 11.75 0.40
N LEU A 204 -17.41 10.70 0.68
CA LEU A 204 -16.96 9.52 1.43
C LEU A 204 -17.68 8.25 0.92
N ILE A 205 -16.93 7.28 0.41
CA ILE A 205 -17.44 5.92 0.16
C ILE A 205 -17.08 5.04 1.36
N LYS A 206 -18.01 4.19 1.79
CA LYS A 206 -17.78 3.22 2.85
C LYS A 206 -18.01 1.83 2.31
N SER A 207 -17.05 0.95 2.54
CA SER A 207 -17.18 -0.46 2.23
C SER A 207 -16.89 -1.29 3.47
N ASN A 208 -17.74 -2.27 3.72
CA ASN A 208 -17.43 -3.33 4.67
C ASN A 208 -16.62 -4.39 3.93
N GLY A 209 -15.62 -4.96 4.59
CA GLY A 209 -14.78 -5.99 4.01
C GLY A 209 -13.32 -5.58 3.83
N SER A 210 -12.59 -6.44 3.14
CA SER A 210 -11.17 -6.25 2.87
C SER A 210 -10.91 -5.15 1.84
N TYR A 211 -9.65 -4.73 1.70
CA TYR A 211 -9.26 -3.72 0.72
C TYR A 211 -9.58 -4.15 -0.71
N VAL A 212 -9.39 -5.43 -1.05
CA VAL A 212 -9.76 -5.98 -2.37
C VAL A 212 -11.26 -5.85 -2.65
N GLN A 213 -12.11 -6.20 -1.68
CA GLN A 213 -13.57 -6.06 -1.82
C GLN A 213 -14.00 -4.60 -1.98
N PHE A 214 -13.30 -3.68 -1.31
CA PHE A 214 -13.49 -2.25 -1.52
C PHE A 214 -13.16 -1.82 -2.95
N LEU A 215 -12.06 -2.31 -3.54
CA LEU A 215 -11.70 -1.99 -4.93
C LEU A 215 -12.77 -2.47 -5.92
N GLU A 216 -13.29 -3.68 -5.74
CA GLU A 216 -14.41 -4.20 -6.55
C GLU A 216 -15.66 -3.32 -6.40
N THR A 217 -16.03 -2.99 -5.16
CA THR A 217 -17.19 -2.13 -4.88
C THR A 217 -17.01 -0.74 -5.49
N LYS A 218 -15.81 -0.15 -5.38
CA LYS A 218 -15.47 1.14 -5.98
C LYS A 218 -15.54 1.08 -7.51
N SER A 219 -15.02 0.03 -8.13
CA SER A 219 -15.11 -0.18 -9.58
C SER A 219 -16.56 -0.28 -10.05
N MET A 220 -17.39 -1.07 -9.36
CA MET A 220 -18.83 -1.18 -9.67
C MET A 220 -19.56 0.16 -9.54
N LEU A 221 -19.25 0.93 -8.49
CA LEU A 221 -19.81 2.27 -8.29
C LEU A 221 -19.39 3.22 -9.41
N MET A 222 -18.10 3.25 -9.77
CA MET A 222 -17.58 4.07 -10.87
C MET A 222 -18.20 3.70 -12.22
N ASP A 223 -18.34 2.41 -12.51
CA ASP A 223 -18.98 1.94 -13.75
C ASP A 223 -20.46 2.33 -13.80
N SER A 224 -21.17 2.19 -12.67
CA SER A 224 -22.57 2.62 -12.57
C SER A 224 -22.72 4.13 -12.78
N GLN A 225 -21.78 4.92 -12.25
CA GLN A 225 -21.73 6.36 -12.40
C GLN A 225 -21.43 6.77 -13.84
N LYS A 226 -20.43 6.15 -14.46
CA LYS A 226 -20.08 6.37 -15.87
C LYS A 226 -21.28 6.07 -16.79
N ARG A 227 -22.01 4.99 -16.54
CA ARG A 227 -23.25 4.67 -17.29
C ARG A 227 -24.34 5.73 -17.10
N LEU A 228 -24.47 6.28 -15.89
CA LEU A 228 -25.41 7.38 -15.63
C LEU A 228 -24.98 8.67 -16.37
N GLU A 229 -23.69 8.97 -16.36
CA GLU A 229 -23.10 10.10 -17.08
C GLU A 229 -23.27 9.96 -18.60
N ASP A 230 -23.00 8.80 -19.17
CA ASP A 230 -23.20 8.51 -20.59
C ASP A 230 -24.67 8.66 -20.99
N LYS A 231 -25.61 8.20 -20.15
CA LYS A 231 -27.05 8.42 -20.36
C LYS A 231 -27.41 9.89 -20.34
N LYS A 232 -26.88 10.67 -19.39
CA LYS A 232 -27.09 12.13 -19.33
C LYS A 232 -26.52 12.82 -20.56
N ARG A 233 -25.31 12.44 -20.99
CA ARG A 233 -24.65 12.97 -22.19
C ARG A 233 -25.45 12.69 -23.45
N ASN A 234 -25.91 11.46 -23.64
CA ASN A 234 -26.75 11.11 -24.78
C ASN A 234 -28.08 11.89 -24.76
N THR A 235 -28.68 12.07 -23.58
CA THR A 235 -29.88 12.91 -23.42
C THR A 235 -29.58 14.37 -23.77
N MET A 236 -28.43 14.90 -23.35
CA MET A 236 -27.99 16.27 -23.67
C MET A 236 -27.81 16.47 -25.17
N LEU A 237 -27.18 15.52 -25.87
CA LEU A 237 -27.01 15.60 -27.33
C LEU A 237 -28.36 15.67 -28.06
N ILE A 238 -29.34 14.86 -27.63
CA ILE A 238 -30.71 14.89 -28.18
C ILE A 238 -31.38 16.25 -27.93
N GLU A 239 -31.29 16.79 -26.71
CA GLU A 239 -31.89 18.08 -26.37
C GLU A 239 -31.17 19.25 -27.08
N LYS A 240 -29.85 19.17 -27.28
CA LYS A 240 -29.06 20.14 -28.06
C LYS A 240 -29.47 20.17 -29.52
N ASP A 241 -29.64 19.00 -30.14
CA ASP A 241 -30.19 18.88 -31.50
C ASP A 241 -31.61 19.43 -31.59
N TRP A 242 -32.44 19.22 -30.57
CA TRP A 242 -33.79 19.76 -30.50
C TRP A 242 -33.79 21.29 -30.39
N LEU A 243 -32.92 21.88 -29.56
CA LEU A 243 -32.74 23.33 -29.43
C LEU A 243 -32.23 23.96 -30.74
N ALA A 244 -31.29 23.31 -31.43
CA ALA A 244 -30.75 23.77 -32.72
C ALA A 244 -31.83 23.86 -33.82
N ARG A 245 -32.89 23.04 -33.73
CA ARG A 245 -34.05 23.08 -34.66
C ARG A 245 -35.00 24.26 -34.40
N GLY A 246 -34.77 25.08 -33.38
CA GLY A 246 -35.51 26.32 -33.13
C GLY A 246 -36.98 26.11 -32.71
N PRO A 247 -37.27 25.43 -31.58
CA PRO A 247 -38.63 25.23 -31.10
C PRO A 247 -39.27 26.57 -30.70
N GLN A 248 -40.46 26.88 -31.23
CA GLN A 248 -41.16 28.11 -30.88
C GLN A 248 -41.69 28.07 -29.45
N ALA A 249 -41.08 28.84 -28.54
CA ALA A 249 -41.37 28.88 -27.10
C ALA A 249 -42.71 29.59 -26.74
N ARG A 250 -43.80 29.23 -27.43
CA ARG A 250 -45.12 29.87 -27.27
C ARG A 250 -45.94 29.30 -26.11
N LEU A 251 -45.62 28.10 -25.62
CA LEU A 251 -46.35 27.40 -24.55
C LEU A 251 -45.49 27.19 -23.27
N THR A 252 -46.11 27.21 -22.09
CA THR A 252 -45.46 27.01 -20.78
C THR A 252 -44.69 25.68 -20.67
N LYS A 253 -45.21 24.60 -21.27
CA LYS A 253 -44.52 23.30 -21.34
C LYS A 253 -43.23 23.33 -22.16
N GLN A 254 -43.17 24.15 -23.21
CA GLN A 254 -41.97 24.28 -24.06
C GLN A 254 -40.90 25.13 -23.36
N LYS A 255 -41.29 26.20 -22.65
CA LYS A 255 -40.36 26.96 -21.79
C LYS A 255 -39.74 26.09 -20.69
N ALA A 256 -40.53 25.23 -20.05
CA ALA A 256 -40.02 24.30 -19.03
C ALA A 256 -39.03 23.27 -19.60
N ARG A 257 -39.23 22.81 -20.85
CA ARG A 257 -38.30 21.90 -21.53
C ARG A 257 -37.00 22.60 -21.94
N ILE A 258 -37.09 23.84 -22.43
CA ILE A 258 -35.91 24.67 -22.75
C ILE A 258 -35.05 24.89 -21.50
N ASN A 259 -35.66 25.28 -20.37
CA ASN A 259 -34.93 25.46 -19.12
C ASN A 259 -34.27 24.15 -18.64
N ARG A 260 -34.98 23.02 -18.70
CA ARG A 260 -34.39 21.71 -18.37
C ARG A 260 -33.24 21.33 -19.30
N ALA A 261 -33.32 21.64 -20.59
CA ALA A 261 -32.24 21.37 -21.53
C ALA A 261 -31.00 22.21 -21.20
N HIS A 262 -31.17 23.49 -20.86
CA HIS A 262 -30.07 24.35 -20.37
C HIS A 262 -29.47 23.82 -19.04
N ASP A 263 -30.31 23.48 -18.05
CA ASP A 263 -29.84 22.90 -16.78
C ASP A 263 -29.06 21.60 -17.00
N LEU A 264 -29.45 20.78 -17.98
CA LEU A 264 -28.81 19.50 -18.30
C LEU A 264 -27.47 19.70 -19.03
N ILE A 265 -27.37 20.74 -19.88
CA ILE A 265 -26.10 21.17 -20.50
C ILE A 265 -25.14 21.66 -19.42
N ASP A 266 -25.58 22.56 -18.55
CA ASP A 266 -24.76 23.12 -17.46
C ASP A 266 -24.29 22.02 -16.48
N GLN A 267 -25.13 21.01 -16.22
CA GLN A 267 -24.74 19.86 -15.39
C GLN A 267 -23.68 18.99 -16.06
N VAL A 268 -23.78 18.72 -17.36
CA VAL A 268 -22.81 17.89 -18.09
C VAL A 268 -21.48 18.63 -18.24
N ASP A 269 -21.49 19.93 -18.54
CA ASP A 269 -20.26 20.74 -18.65
C ASP A 269 -19.51 20.80 -17.30
N ASN A 270 -20.24 20.88 -16.17
CA ASN A 270 -19.64 20.82 -14.84
C ASN A 270 -19.11 19.43 -14.45
N LEU A 271 -19.67 18.35 -15.01
CA LEU A 271 -19.21 16.97 -14.81
C LEU A 271 -17.96 16.67 -15.66
N GLU A 272 -17.93 17.12 -16.92
CA GLU A 272 -16.77 16.92 -17.81
C GLU A 272 -15.51 17.59 -17.22
N ASN A 273 -15.62 18.77 -16.60
CA ASN A 273 -14.49 19.43 -15.93
C ASN A 273 -13.93 18.68 -14.69
N LYS A 274 -14.65 17.70 -14.15
CA LYS A 274 -14.22 16.91 -12.97
C LYS A 274 -13.65 15.53 -13.30
N ASN A 275 -14.08 14.93 -14.41
CA ASN A 275 -13.86 13.50 -14.70
C ASN A 275 -12.85 13.23 -15.83
N HIS A 276 -12.16 14.23 -16.35
CA HIS A 276 -11.23 14.04 -17.48
C HIS A 276 -9.90 13.41 -17.07
N VAL A 277 -9.92 12.08 -16.92
CA VAL A 277 -8.75 11.21 -16.93
C VAL A 277 -9.01 10.12 -17.98
N LYS A 278 -8.53 10.34 -19.20
CA LYS A 278 -8.48 9.28 -20.23
C LYS A 278 -7.17 8.54 -20.05
N LYS A 279 -7.23 7.22 -19.80
CA LYS A 279 -6.09 6.32 -19.98
C LYS A 279 -5.80 6.29 -21.49
N VAL A 280 -4.65 6.84 -21.89
CA VAL A 280 -4.21 6.80 -23.28
C VAL A 280 -3.17 5.70 -23.38
N ASP A 281 -3.54 4.58 -24.03
CA ASP A 281 -2.59 3.54 -24.39
C ASP A 281 -1.75 4.03 -25.58
N PHE A 282 -0.44 4.09 -25.39
CA PHE A 282 0.52 4.20 -26.47
C PHE A 282 1.48 3.02 -26.39
N ASP A 283 1.61 2.32 -27.51
CA ASP A 283 2.51 1.18 -27.67
C ASP A 283 3.93 1.72 -27.91
N PHE A 284 4.86 1.44 -26.98
CA PHE A 284 6.23 1.93 -27.07
C PHE A 284 7.12 0.91 -27.76
N GLY A 285 7.74 1.33 -28.86
CA GLY A 285 8.76 0.56 -29.56
C GLY A 285 10.01 0.40 -28.70
N VAL A 286 10.43 -0.85 -28.51
CA VAL A 286 11.65 -1.25 -27.78
C VAL A 286 12.89 -0.66 -28.45
N ASN A 287 13.65 0.15 -27.72
CA ASN A 287 14.98 0.59 -28.17
C ASN A 287 15.99 -0.56 -28.04
N GLN A 288 16.55 -0.98 -29.17
CA GLN A 288 17.32 -2.24 -29.31
C GLN A 288 18.83 -2.14 -28.99
N ASN A 289 19.33 -1.04 -28.45
CA ASN A 289 20.78 -0.79 -28.31
C ASN A 289 21.26 -0.64 -26.85
N SER A 290 20.82 -1.50 -25.93
CA SER A 290 21.39 -1.56 -24.59
C SER A 290 22.50 -2.63 -24.50
N PRO A 291 23.66 -2.32 -23.87
CA PRO A 291 24.71 -3.31 -23.68
C PRO A 291 24.22 -4.47 -22.78
N LYS A 292 24.62 -5.70 -23.10
CA LYS A 292 24.15 -6.94 -22.42
C LYS A 292 24.51 -7.03 -20.93
N LYS A 293 25.47 -6.23 -20.45
CA LYS A 293 25.90 -6.15 -19.05
C LYS A 293 25.93 -4.69 -18.61
N LEU A 294 25.21 -4.37 -17.54
CA LEU A 294 25.10 -3.02 -17.00
C LEU A 294 25.95 -2.87 -15.74
N VAL A 295 25.71 -3.71 -14.73
CA VAL A 295 26.45 -3.71 -13.44
C VAL A 295 26.93 -5.11 -13.13
N GLU A 296 28.21 -5.25 -12.78
CA GLU A 296 28.81 -6.52 -12.33
C GLU A 296 29.42 -6.32 -10.93
N LEU A 297 28.88 -7.02 -9.93
CA LEU A 297 29.33 -7.02 -8.54
C LEU A 297 30.02 -8.35 -8.26
N LYS A 298 31.29 -8.30 -7.83
CA LYS A 298 32.09 -9.48 -7.49
C LYS A 298 32.62 -9.42 -6.07
N ASN A 299 32.23 -10.41 -5.26
CA ASN A 299 32.63 -10.62 -3.88
C ASN A 299 32.57 -9.32 -3.05
N LEU A 300 31.53 -8.51 -3.29
CA LEU A 300 31.42 -7.16 -2.73
C LEU A 300 31.12 -7.26 -1.23
N SER A 301 31.92 -6.58 -0.42
CA SER A 301 31.73 -6.47 1.03
C SER A 301 32.01 -5.05 1.49
N LYS A 302 31.22 -4.55 2.44
CA LYS A 302 31.38 -3.18 2.96
C LYS A 302 31.33 -3.13 4.49
N ARG A 303 32.25 -2.33 5.03
CA ARG A 303 32.39 -1.95 6.44
C ARG A 303 32.82 -0.48 6.50
N TYR A 304 32.33 0.30 7.46
CA TYR A 304 32.75 1.70 7.60
C TYR A 304 34.09 1.82 8.33
N ASN A 305 34.24 1.14 9.46
CA ASN A 305 35.46 1.08 10.30
C ASN A 305 35.76 -0.37 10.73
N ASP A 306 37.01 -0.66 11.09
CA ASP A 306 37.42 -1.97 11.64
C ASP A 306 36.74 -2.36 12.97
N ASP A 307 36.11 -1.41 13.65
CA ASP A 307 35.29 -1.66 14.85
C ASP A 307 33.78 -1.66 14.56
N SER A 308 33.34 -1.16 13.40
CA SER A 308 31.91 -1.15 13.03
C SER A 308 31.47 -2.53 12.54
N PRO A 309 30.23 -2.99 12.73
CA PRO A 309 29.83 -4.28 12.15
C PRO A 309 29.81 -4.23 10.60
N LEU A 310 30.09 -5.35 9.94
CA LEU A 310 29.98 -5.48 8.48
C LEU A 310 28.58 -5.07 8.02
N LEU A 311 28.39 -4.30 6.96
CA LEU A 311 27.03 -3.99 6.48
C LEU A 311 26.46 -5.16 5.69
N PHE A 312 27.25 -5.65 4.74
CA PHE A 312 26.97 -6.85 3.98
C PHE A 312 28.29 -7.50 3.54
N SER A 313 28.26 -8.81 3.30
CA SER A 313 29.43 -9.57 2.84
C SER A 313 29.12 -10.46 1.64
N LYS A 314 30.16 -10.71 0.83
CA LYS A 314 30.19 -11.69 -0.27
C LYS A 314 29.02 -11.57 -1.26
N LEU A 315 28.75 -10.37 -1.75
CA LEU A 315 27.74 -10.17 -2.79
C LEU A 315 28.33 -10.39 -4.19
N ASP A 316 27.83 -11.43 -4.86
CA ASP A 316 28.05 -11.68 -6.29
C ASP A 316 26.74 -11.46 -7.05
N ALA A 317 26.72 -10.50 -7.97
CA ALA A 317 25.52 -10.19 -8.75
C ALA A 317 25.83 -9.59 -10.12
N LEU A 318 24.93 -9.83 -11.07
CA LEU A 318 25.02 -9.30 -12.42
C LEU A 318 23.67 -8.70 -12.83
N ILE A 319 23.66 -7.40 -13.09
CA ILE A 319 22.48 -6.65 -13.54
C ILE A 319 22.55 -6.50 -15.06
N ARG A 320 21.49 -6.94 -15.74
CA ARG A 320 21.33 -6.91 -17.20
C ARG A 320 20.14 -6.01 -17.57
N PRO A 321 20.00 -5.58 -18.85
CA PRO A 321 18.77 -4.93 -19.29
C PRO A 321 17.55 -5.82 -18.99
N GLY A 322 16.48 -5.24 -18.43
CA GLY A 322 15.30 -5.96 -17.96
C GLY A 322 15.41 -6.56 -16.55
N SER A 323 16.58 -6.52 -15.90
CA SER A 323 16.70 -6.90 -14.49
C SER A 323 15.95 -5.91 -13.61
N ARG A 324 15.04 -6.40 -12.77
CA ARG A 324 14.30 -5.62 -11.79
C ARG A 324 14.58 -6.16 -10.40
N VAL A 325 15.39 -5.45 -9.63
CA VAL A 325 15.92 -5.90 -8.36
C VAL A 325 15.29 -5.10 -7.21
N GLY A 326 14.53 -5.76 -6.34
CA GLY A 326 14.02 -5.19 -5.10
C GLY A 326 15.03 -5.36 -3.96
N LEU A 327 15.36 -4.31 -3.21
CA LEU A 327 16.26 -4.39 -2.06
C LEU A 327 15.44 -4.39 -0.74
N LEU A 328 15.55 -5.46 0.05
CA LEU A 328 14.84 -5.62 1.32
C LEU A 328 15.79 -5.70 2.51
N GLY A 329 15.42 -5.11 3.64
CA GLY A 329 16.21 -5.19 4.88
C GLY A 329 15.82 -4.12 5.89
N LYS A 330 16.29 -4.27 7.12
CA LYS A 330 16.08 -3.26 8.17
C LYS A 330 16.74 -1.93 7.82
N ASN A 331 16.27 -0.87 8.46
CA ASN A 331 16.91 0.43 8.33
C ASN A 331 18.33 0.36 8.92
N GLY A 332 19.31 0.82 8.13
CA GLY A 332 20.72 0.75 8.52
C GLY A 332 21.47 -0.53 8.13
N CYS A 333 20.86 -1.47 7.39
CA CYS A 333 21.56 -2.67 6.89
C CYS A 333 22.51 -2.40 5.70
N GLY A 334 22.54 -1.18 5.16
CA GLY A 334 23.44 -0.78 4.07
C GLY A 334 22.81 -0.75 2.67
N LYS A 335 21.47 -0.72 2.54
CA LYS A 335 20.75 -0.56 1.25
C LYS A 335 21.23 0.67 0.46
N SER A 336 21.17 1.86 1.06
CA SER A 336 21.67 3.08 0.42
C SER A 336 23.18 3.04 0.20
N THR A 337 23.95 2.39 1.08
CA THR A 337 25.40 2.21 0.89
C THR A 337 25.70 1.34 -0.34
N LEU A 338 24.94 0.27 -0.58
CA LEU A 338 25.05 -0.55 -1.79
C LEU A 338 24.76 0.29 -3.05
N ILE A 339 23.73 1.13 -3.01
CA ILE A 339 23.42 2.07 -4.10
C ILE A 339 24.58 3.02 -4.36
N GLN A 340 25.17 3.62 -3.32
CA GLN A 340 26.30 4.54 -3.47
C GLN A 340 27.55 3.85 -4.04
N ILE A 341 27.76 2.56 -3.74
CA ILE A 341 28.84 1.77 -4.34
C ILE A 341 28.56 1.49 -5.83
N ILE A 342 27.31 1.20 -6.20
CA ILE A 342 26.92 1.01 -7.62
C ILE A 342 27.10 2.31 -8.42
N LEU A 343 26.80 3.46 -7.82
CA LEU A 343 27.00 4.78 -8.42
C LEU A 343 28.50 5.18 -8.50
N GLY A 344 29.39 4.47 -7.81
CA GLY A 344 30.82 4.80 -7.75
C GLY A 344 31.18 5.92 -6.78
N ASN A 345 30.24 6.38 -5.94
CA ASN A 345 30.45 7.42 -4.93
C ASN A 345 31.12 6.87 -3.66
N GLU A 346 30.97 5.57 -3.40
CA GLU A 346 31.58 4.88 -2.26
C GLU A 346 32.47 3.71 -2.71
N VAL A 347 33.58 3.52 -2.00
CA VAL A 347 34.53 2.42 -2.25
C VAL A 347 34.15 1.20 -1.39
N PRO A 348 34.06 -0.01 -1.97
CA PRO A 348 33.85 -1.23 -1.21
C PRO A 348 35.09 -1.59 -0.38
N THR A 349 34.89 -2.26 0.77
CA THR A 349 36.00 -2.72 1.63
C THR A 349 36.71 -3.93 1.02
N SER A 350 35.97 -4.78 0.32
CA SER A 350 36.48 -5.90 -0.46
C SER A 350 35.58 -6.15 -1.68
N GLY A 351 36.16 -6.71 -2.74
CA GLY A 351 35.45 -6.96 -4.00
C GLY A 351 35.53 -5.79 -4.99
N VAL A 352 34.84 -5.95 -6.12
CA VAL A 352 34.83 -4.97 -7.22
C VAL A 352 33.40 -4.75 -7.68
N ALA A 353 33.00 -3.48 -7.78
CA ALA A 353 31.80 -3.05 -8.50
C ALA A 353 32.23 -2.49 -9.86
N PHE A 354 31.84 -3.15 -10.95
CA PHE A 354 32.09 -2.67 -12.30
C PHE A 354 30.78 -2.12 -12.88
N LEU A 355 30.76 -0.80 -13.06
CA LEU A 355 29.74 -0.08 -13.81
C LEU A 355 30.26 0.13 -15.23
N ASN A 356 29.48 -0.26 -16.24
CA ASN A 356 29.88 -0.03 -17.63
C ASN A 356 29.87 1.49 -17.92
N PRO A 357 30.99 2.11 -18.34
CA PRO A 357 31.11 3.57 -18.47
C PRO A 357 30.18 4.19 -19.52
N ASP A 358 29.69 3.40 -20.48
CA ASP A 358 28.80 3.88 -21.54
C ASP A 358 27.32 3.96 -21.10
N ILE A 359 27.01 3.59 -19.85
CA ILE A 359 25.62 3.55 -19.36
C ILE A 359 25.28 4.82 -18.56
N GLN A 360 24.08 5.30 -18.78
CA GLN A 360 23.48 6.38 -17.99
C GLN A 360 22.69 5.78 -16.83
N VAL A 361 23.02 6.17 -15.60
CA VAL A 361 22.30 5.79 -14.39
C VAL A 361 21.50 6.99 -13.90
N CYS A 362 20.20 6.81 -13.67
CA CYS A 362 19.35 7.82 -13.04
C CYS A 362 19.08 7.38 -11.59
N TYR A 363 19.46 8.21 -10.63
CA TYR A 363 19.26 7.96 -9.20
C TYR A 363 18.21 8.92 -8.65
N PHE A 364 17.19 8.35 -8.01
CA PHE A 364 16.16 9.08 -7.29
C PHE A 364 16.37 8.95 -5.78
N GLU A 365 16.70 10.06 -5.14
CA GLU A 365 16.94 10.13 -3.69
C GLU A 365 15.75 10.76 -2.96
N GLN A 366 15.43 10.21 -1.80
CA GLN A 366 14.40 10.72 -0.91
C GLN A 366 14.62 12.21 -0.56
N GLY A 367 13.63 13.05 -0.89
CA GLY A 367 13.49 14.41 -0.35
C GLY A 367 14.34 15.52 -0.99
N LYS A 368 15.07 15.28 -2.09
CA LYS A 368 16.00 16.30 -2.66
C LYS A 368 15.47 17.15 -3.81
N GLU A 369 14.37 16.79 -4.47
CA GLU A 369 13.79 17.64 -5.53
C GLU A 369 12.43 18.20 -5.10
N THR A 370 12.44 19.19 -4.21
CA THR A 370 11.28 20.09 -4.14
C THR A 370 11.30 20.94 -5.41
N LEU A 371 10.35 20.68 -6.31
CA LEU A 371 10.10 21.50 -7.49
C LEU A 371 9.45 22.82 -7.05
N ASN A 372 10.12 23.61 -6.23
CA ASN A 372 9.71 24.97 -5.87
C ASN A 372 10.08 25.92 -7.02
N SER A 373 9.58 25.63 -8.22
CA SER A 373 9.70 26.52 -9.36
C SER A 373 8.47 27.43 -9.46
N THR A 374 8.72 28.69 -9.79
CA THR A 374 7.69 29.63 -10.23
C THR A 374 7.25 29.37 -11.67
N ASP A 375 7.97 28.52 -12.41
CA ASP A 375 7.62 28.10 -13.76
C ASP A 375 6.35 27.22 -13.78
N THR A 376 5.72 27.17 -14.95
CA THR A 376 4.56 26.31 -15.19
C THR A 376 4.97 24.85 -15.33
N VAL A 377 4.04 23.94 -15.06
CA VAL A 377 4.22 22.49 -15.22
C VAL A 377 4.79 22.12 -16.59
N LEU A 378 4.23 22.71 -17.66
CA LEU A 378 4.67 22.45 -19.02
C LEU A 378 6.12 22.91 -19.25
N LYS A 379 6.48 24.07 -18.71
CA LYS A 379 7.82 24.65 -18.86
C LYS A 379 8.89 23.91 -18.05
N VAL A 380 8.52 23.29 -16.94
CA VAL A 380 9.43 22.45 -16.13
C VAL A 380 9.83 21.18 -16.88
N ILE A 381 8.91 20.59 -17.64
CA ILE A 381 9.18 19.41 -18.46
C ILE A 381 9.82 19.76 -19.79
N CYS A 382 9.33 20.81 -20.46
CA CYS A 382 9.80 21.24 -21.76
C CYS A 382 10.14 22.74 -21.68
N PRO A 383 11.38 23.09 -21.29
CA PRO A 383 11.79 24.50 -21.23
C PRO A 383 11.86 25.15 -22.61
N GLU A 384 12.11 24.36 -23.68
CA GLU A 384 12.14 24.82 -25.06
C GLU A 384 11.33 23.90 -25.99
N GLY A 385 10.31 24.45 -26.65
CA GLY A 385 9.46 23.75 -27.63
C GLY A 385 8.17 23.14 -27.05
N ASP A 386 7.51 22.32 -27.87
CA ASP A 386 6.27 21.61 -27.50
C ASP A 386 6.45 20.08 -27.46
N TYR A 387 7.68 19.58 -27.63
CA TYR A 387 7.99 18.16 -27.74
C TYR A 387 9.02 17.73 -26.70
N VAL A 388 8.76 16.58 -26.08
CA VAL A 388 9.67 15.88 -25.18
C VAL A 388 10.23 14.65 -25.88
N HIS A 389 11.48 14.30 -25.59
CA HIS A 389 12.12 13.13 -26.17
C HIS A 389 12.00 11.96 -25.19
N LEU A 390 11.07 11.04 -25.43
CA LEU A 390 10.94 9.82 -24.65
C LEU A 390 11.72 8.72 -25.36
N HIS A 391 12.79 8.20 -24.74
CA HIS A 391 13.65 7.18 -25.35
C HIS A 391 14.12 7.55 -26.78
N GLY A 392 14.39 8.83 -27.03
CA GLY A 392 14.82 9.32 -28.34
C GLY A 392 13.71 9.55 -29.38
N LEU A 393 12.44 9.26 -29.05
CA LEU A 393 11.29 9.58 -29.90
C LEU A 393 10.65 10.91 -29.47
N PRO A 394 10.36 11.83 -30.41
CA PRO A 394 9.67 13.08 -30.08
C PRO A 394 8.17 12.82 -29.81
N VAL A 395 7.72 13.16 -28.61
CA VAL A 395 6.32 13.06 -28.15
C VAL A 395 5.84 14.46 -27.76
N TYR A 396 4.60 14.81 -28.05
CA TYR A 396 4.04 16.11 -27.68
C TYR A 396 3.95 16.24 -26.14
N ALA A 397 4.48 17.33 -25.57
CA ALA A 397 4.61 17.52 -24.13
C ALA A 397 3.27 17.43 -23.38
N ARG A 398 2.19 18.00 -23.95
CA ARG A 398 0.85 17.90 -23.35
C ARG A 398 0.29 16.48 -23.39
N SER A 399 0.58 15.73 -24.46
CA SER A 399 0.17 14.33 -24.56
C SER A 399 0.93 13.49 -23.53
N TYR A 400 2.22 13.75 -23.35
CA TYR A 400 3.03 13.10 -22.33
C TYR A 400 2.52 13.40 -20.91
N LEU A 401 2.30 14.68 -20.59
CA LEU A 401 1.77 15.11 -19.29
C LEU A 401 0.38 14.55 -18.98
N SER A 402 -0.45 14.33 -20.01
CA SER A 402 -1.77 13.71 -19.81
C SER A 402 -1.68 12.27 -19.29
N ARG A 403 -0.58 11.54 -19.57
CA ARG A 403 -0.32 10.20 -19.02
C ARG A 403 -0.13 10.22 -17.51
N PHE A 404 0.37 11.33 -16.97
CA PHE A 404 0.54 11.55 -15.52
C PHE A 404 -0.69 12.23 -14.89
N TYR A 405 -1.85 12.16 -15.56
CA TYR A 405 -3.12 12.71 -15.10
C TYR A 405 -3.13 14.22 -14.87
N PHE A 406 -2.30 14.98 -15.61
CA PHE A 406 -2.42 16.43 -15.65
C PHE A 406 -3.50 16.86 -16.64
N THR A 407 -4.41 17.72 -16.20
CA THR A 407 -5.38 18.41 -17.05
C THR A 407 -4.73 19.58 -17.77
N ASN A 408 -5.31 20.02 -18.90
CA ASN A 408 -4.80 21.19 -19.64
C ASN A 408 -4.69 22.45 -18.77
N GLN A 409 -5.60 22.66 -17.83
CA GLN A 409 -5.54 23.78 -16.90
C GLN A 409 -4.34 23.66 -15.94
N GLN A 410 -4.11 22.47 -15.38
CA GLN A 410 -2.96 22.23 -14.48
C GLN A 410 -1.62 22.35 -15.21
N MET A 411 -1.54 22.01 -16.50
CA MET A 411 -0.30 22.13 -17.28
C MET A 411 0.19 23.58 -17.39
N ASP A 412 -0.73 24.54 -17.36
CA ASP A 412 -0.44 25.97 -17.43
C ASP A 412 -0.30 26.61 -16.03
N MET A 413 -0.51 25.85 -14.94
CA MET A 413 -0.36 26.34 -13.57
C MET A 413 1.11 26.35 -13.11
N PRO A 414 1.52 27.29 -12.24
CA PRO A 414 2.81 27.26 -11.56
C PRO A 414 2.96 26.05 -10.62
N VAL A 415 4.17 25.46 -10.54
CA VAL A 415 4.39 24.23 -9.76
C VAL A 415 4.13 24.40 -8.25
N HIS A 416 4.42 25.57 -7.69
CA HIS A 416 4.15 25.84 -6.26
C HIS A 416 2.66 25.81 -5.87
N GLN A 417 1.74 25.87 -6.85
CA GLN A 417 0.28 25.80 -6.60
C GLN A 417 -0.26 24.37 -6.63
N LEU A 418 0.54 23.41 -7.12
CA LEU A 418 0.17 22.00 -7.15
C LEU A 418 0.17 21.41 -5.74
N SER A 419 -0.69 20.42 -5.54
CA SER A 419 -0.65 19.56 -4.35
C SER A 419 0.63 18.71 -4.32
N GLY A 420 1.01 18.23 -3.14
CA GLY A 420 2.20 17.36 -3.00
C GLY A 420 2.16 16.13 -3.91
N GLY A 421 1.01 15.47 -4.06
CA GLY A 421 0.86 14.34 -4.98
C GLY A 421 1.05 14.73 -6.46
N GLU A 422 0.52 15.89 -6.86
CA GLU A 422 0.76 16.42 -8.22
C GLU A 422 2.22 16.81 -8.45
N GLN A 423 2.89 17.39 -7.46
CA GLN A 423 4.33 17.68 -7.54
C GLN A 423 5.14 16.38 -7.68
N SER A 424 4.78 15.33 -6.94
CA SER A 424 5.41 14.02 -7.07
C SER A 424 5.17 13.40 -8.46
N ARG A 425 3.96 13.52 -9.02
CA ARG A 425 3.70 13.08 -10.41
C ARG A 425 4.53 13.84 -11.43
N LEU A 426 4.69 15.14 -11.25
CA LEU A 426 5.53 15.97 -12.11
C LEU A 426 7.00 15.55 -12.04
N LEU A 427 7.46 15.24 -10.83
CA LEU A 427 8.81 14.75 -10.59
C LEU A 427 9.06 13.42 -11.29
N ILE A 428 8.14 12.46 -11.15
CA ILE A 428 8.18 11.17 -11.86
C ILE A 428 8.18 11.41 -13.37
N ALA A 429 7.31 12.29 -13.87
CA ALA A 429 7.26 12.63 -15.29
C ALA A 429 8.59 13.21 -15.80
N LYS A 430 9.26 14.05 -15.00
CA LYS A 430 10.57 14.60 -15.34
C LYS A 430 11.66 13.53 -15.34
N LEU A 431 11.64 12.61 -14.37
CA LEU A 431 12.60 11.51 -14.28
C LEU A 431 12.52 10.57 -15.48
N MET A 432 11.31 10.23 -15.92
CA MET A 432 11.08 9.32 -17.05
C MET A 432 11.52 9.90 -18.41
N LEU A 433 11.78 11.21 -18.49
CA LEU A 433 12.35 11.83 -19.69
C LEU A 433 13.87 11.71 -19.76
N ASN A 434 14.54 11.46 -18.64
CA ASN A 434 15.98 11.29 -18.64
C ASN A 434 16.31 9.95 -19.31
N PRO A 435 17.14 9.94 -20.37
CA PRO A 435 17.62 8.67 -20.92
C PRO A 435 18.43 7.95 -19.84
N ALA A 436 17.95 6.78 -19.42
CA ALA A 436 18.59 5.96 -18.40
C ALA A 436 18.61 4.50 -18.85
N HIS A 437 19.74 3.84 -18.62
CA HIS A 437 19.90 2.40 -18.80
C HIS A 437 19.66 1.64 -17.49
N VAL A 438 19.95 2.31 -16.37
CA VAL A 438 19.67 1.83 -15.01
C VAL A 438 18.92 2.92 -14.26
N LEU A 439 17.76 2.57 -13.70
CA LEU A 439 16.96 3.43 -12.83
C LEU A 439 17.09 2.93 -11.40
N ILE A 440 17.54 3.78 -10.48
CA ILE A 440 17.64 3.47 -9.07
C ILE A 440 16.64 4.34 -8.31
N LEU A 441 15.70 3.70 -7.63
CA LEU A 441 14.66 4.36 -6.85
C LEU A 441 14.87 4.03 -5.37
N ASP A 442 15.33 5.00 -4.57
CA ASP A 442 15.44 4.84 -3.11
C ASP A 442 14.18 5.39 -2.44
N GLU A 443 13.32 4.47 -1.97
CA GLU A 443 12.07 4.76 -1.27
C GLU A 443 11.09 5.68 -2.05
N PRO A 444 10.80 5.38 -3.34
CA PRO A 444 9.99 6.26 -4.19
C PRO A 444 8.52 6.32 -3.75
N THR A 445 8.06 5.33 -2.98
CA THR A 445 6.66 5.19 -2.56
C THR A 445 6.28 6.10 -1.40
N ASN A 446 7.26 6.68 -0.70
CA ASN A 446 6.98 7.54 0.43
C ASN A 446 6.28 8.82 -0.03
N ASP A 447 5.21 9.18 0.67
CA ASP A 447 4.36 10.35 0.43
C ASP A 447 3.59 10.34 -0.91
N LEU A 448 3.62 9.24 -1.68
CA LEU A 448 2.81 9.06 -2.87
C LEU A 448 1.42 8.53 -2.51
N ASP A 449 0.39 9.08 -3.14
CA ASP A 449 -0.95 8.49 -3.05
C ASP A 449 -1.09 7.26 -3.95
N VAL A 450 -2.14 6.49 -3.68
CA VAL A 450 -2.46 5.23 -4.38
C VAL A 450 -2.50 5.43 -5.90
N GLU A 451 -3.08 6.55 -6.36
CA GLU A 451 -3.19 6.86 -7.79
C GLU A 451 -1.83 7.18 -8.42
N THR A 452 -0.97 7.91 -7.72
CA THR A 452 0.38 8.22 -8.20
C THR A 452 1.27 6.98 -8.23
N LEU A 453 1.11 6.07 -7.25
CA LEU A 453 1.78 4.77 -7.23
C LEU A 453 1.39 3.91 -8.43
N ASP A 454 0.11 3.89 -8.82
CA ASP A 454 -0.33 3.16 -10.01
C ASP A 454 0.28 3.73 -11.29
N VAL A 455 0.36 5.06 -11.42
CA VAL A 455 1.04 5.70 -12.57
C VAL A 455 2.52 5.33 -12.61
N LEU A 456 3.19 5.34 -11.45
CA LEU A 456 4.60 4.97 -11.36
C LEU A 456 4.80 3.50 -11.75
N SER A 457 3.95 2.60 -11.24
CA SER A 457 3.97 1.17 -11.57
C SER A 457 3.78 0.94 -13.07
N ASP A 458 2.79 1.58 -13.69
CA ASP A 458 2.55 1.52 -15.14
C ASP A 458 3.77 2.02 -15.94
N CYS A 459 4.43 3.10 -15.50
CA CYS A 459 5.62 3.63 -16.17
C CYS A 459 6.86 2.71 -16.01
N LEU A 460 7.05 2.11 -14.84
CA LEU A 460 8.15 1.18 -14.58
C LEU A 460 7.96 -0.14 -15.32
N SER A 461 6.71 -0.57 -15.49
CA SER A 461 6.37 -1.75 -16.28
C SER A 461 6.84 -1.65 -17.74
N ASP A 462 6.74 -0.46 -18.34
CA ASP A 462 7.16 -0.22 -19.72
C ASP A 462 8.67 0.03 -19.88
N PHE A 463 9.41 0.22 -18.78
CA PHE A 463 10.83 0.55 -18.85
C PHE A 463 11.68 -0.68 -19.21
N ALA A 464 12.38 -0.59 -20.36
CA ALA A 464 13.20 -1.67 -20.91
C ALA A 464 14.61 -1.80 -20.27
N GLY A 465 15.03 -0.82 -19.46
CA GLY A 465 16.32 -0.83 -18.77
C GLY A 465 16.34 -1.74 -17.54
N ALA A 466 17.34 -1.58 -16.69
CA ALA A 466 17.37 -2.23 -15.38
C ALA A 466 16.80 -1.31 -14.30
N ILE A 467 16.09 -1.88 -13.33
CA ILE A 467 15.49 -1.17 -12.21
C ILE A 467 16.08 -1.72 -10.91
N ILE A 468 16.54 -0.84 -10.03
CA ILE A 468 16.90 -1.16 -8.64
C ILE A 468 15.95 -0.38 -7.75
N LEU A 469 15.18 -1.09 -6.95
CA LEU A 469 14.06 -0.53 -6.21
C LEU A 469 14.22 -0.79 -4.72
N VAL A 470 14.31 0.27 -3.93
CA VAL A 470 14.21 0.21 -2.47
C VAL A 470 12.83 0.72 -2.12
N SER A 471 12.01 -0.10 -1.50
CA SER A 471 10.71 0.34 -1.00
C SER A 471 10.29 -0.55 0.15
N HIS A 472 9.44 -0.01 1.02
CA HIS A 472 8.73 -0.77 2.03
C HIS A 472 7.32 -1.19 1.59
N ASP A 473 6.84 -0.70 0.44
CA ASP A 473 5.56 -1.10 -0.15
C ASP A 473 5.70 -2.46 -0.84
N ARG A 474 5.08 -3.47 -0.23
CA ARG A 474 5.13 -4.87 -0.66
C ARG A 474 4.47 -5.09 -2.01
N PHE A 475 3.33 -4.43 -2.26
CA PHE A 475 2.63 -4.54 -3.53
C PHE A 475 3.43 -3.90 -4.65
N PHE A 476 4.03 -2.74 -4.37
CA PHE A 476 4.84 -2.04 -5.35
C PHE A 476 6.10 -2.84 -5.72
N LEU A 477 6.77 -3.43 -4.73
CA LEU A 477 7.91 -4.33 -4.96
C LEU A 477 7.52 -5.55 -5.77
N ASP A 478 6.44 -6.24 -5.40
CA ASP A 478 6.02 -7.48 -6.07
C ASP A 478 5.64 -7.23 -7.54
N GLN A 479 4.99 -6.10 -7.85
CA GLN A 479 4.64 -5.74 -9.23
C GLN A 479 5.84 -5.28 -10.08
N ASN A 480 6.85 -4.67 -9.46
CA ASN A 480 7.94 -4.00 -10.18
C ASN A 480 9.31 -4.66 -10.01
N SER A 481 9.41 -5.82 -9.34
CA SER A 481 10.65 -6.57 -9.17
C SER A 481 10.50 -8.02 -9.62
N ASN A 482 11.59 -8.57 -10.17
CA ASN A 482 11.68 -9.96 -10.64
C ASN A 482 12.64 -10.79 -9.77
N GLU A 483 13.42 -10.10 -8.93
CA GLU A 483 14.38 -10.67 -8.01
C GLU A 483 14.44 -9.77 -6.78
N ILE A 484 14.45 -10.37 -5.60
CA ILE A 484 14.51 -9.66 -4.33
C ILE A 484 15.81 -10.00 -3.62
N TRP A 485 16.57 -8.98 -3.23
CA TRP A 485 17.80 -9.10 -2.46
C TRP A 485 17.51 -8.71 -1.02
N ALA A 486 17.42 -9.70 -0.14
CA ALA A 486 17.19 -9.46 1.28
C ALA A 486 18.51 -9.45 2.06
N PHE A 487 18.73 -8.38 2.82
CA PHE A 487 19.86 -8.22 3.72
C PHE A 487 19.56 -8.95 5.03
N THR A 488 20.43 -9.90 5.40
CA THR A 488 20.32 -10.63 6.67
C THR A 488 21.05 -9.91 7.79
N GLU A 489 20.51 -10.01 9.01
CA GLU A 489 21.14 -9.44 10.21
C GLU A 489 21.99 -10.44 10.97
N GLU A 490 21.64 -11.73 10.89
CA GLU A 490 22.26 -12.80 11.64
C GLU A 490 23.39 -13.48 10.85
N GLY A 491 24.48 -13.83 11.54
CA GLY A 491 25.63 -14.48 10.92
C GLY A 491 26.52 -13.54 10.12
N ALA A 492 26.87 -13.92 8.88
CA ALA A 492 27.83 -13.19 8.05
C ALA A 492 27.25 -11.94 7.35
N ARG A 493 25.98 -11.58 7.62
CA ARG A 493 25.25 -10.49 6.95
C ARG A 493 25.33 -10.63 5.43
N GLU A 494 24.93 -11.80 4.96
CA GLU A 494 24.89 -12.14 3.55
C GLU A 494 23.61 -11.58 2.92
N ILE A 495 23.67 -11.33 1.61
CA ILE A 495 22.50 -10.93 0.84
C ILE A 495 21.94 -12.19 0.18
N ILE A 496 20.74 -12.58 0.60
CA ILE A 496 20.04 -13.74 0.04
C ILE A 496 19.11 -13.27 -1.08
N LYS A 497 19.08 -14.02 -2.17
CA LYS A 497 18.27 -13.73 -3.35
C LYS A 497 17.02 -14.58 -3.35
N PHE A 498 15.88 -13.95 -3.58
CA PHE A 498 14.57 -14.55 -3.68
C PHE A 498 13.94 -14.20 -5.04
N ALA A 499 13.03 -15.04 -5.51
CA ALA A 499 12.29 -14.80 -6.74
C ALA A 499 11.20 -13.72 -6.54
N ASP A 500 10.52 -13.75 -5.40
CA ASP A 500 9.42 -12.85 -5.07
C ASP A 500 9.36 -12.52 -3.57
N TYR A 501 8.42 -11.65 -3.20
CA TYR A 501 8.25 -11.21 -1.82
C TYR A 501 7.70 -12.33 -0.92
N ASN A 502 6.83 -13.17 -1.45
CA ASN A 502 6.21 -14.27 -0.69
C ASN A 502 7.23 -15.32 -0.27
N GLN A 503 8.18 -15.67 -1.14
CA GLN A 503 9.27 -16.59 -0.81
C GLN A 503 10.16 -16.03 0.31
N TRP A 504 10.41 -14.72 0.32
CA TRP A 504 11.11 -14.07 1.42
C TRP A 504 10.30 -14.14 2.72
N LEU A 505 8.99 -13.91 2.66
CA LEU A 505 8.10 -13.97 3.82
C LEU A 505 8.08 -15.39 4.43
N ASP A 506 7.94 -16.43 3.61
CA ASP A 506 7.95 -17.83 4.06
C ASP A 506 9.27 -18.20 4.74
N TRP A 507 10.39 -17.75 4.15
CA TRP A 507 11.72 -17.92 4.73
C TRP A 507 11.86 -17.17 6.05
N TYR A 508 11.33 -15.95 6.12
CA TYR A 508 11.36 -15.11 7.31
C TYR A 508 10.52 -15.71 8.45
N GLU A 509 9.31 -16.20 8.17
CA GLU A 509 8.47 -16.84 9.18
C GLU A 509 9.08 -18.15 9.71
N SER A 510 9.67 -18.94 8.83
CA SER A 510 10.31 -20.21 9.18
C SER A 510 11.55 -20.03 10.06
N ASN A 511 12.30 -18.94 9.86
CA ASN A 511 13.49 -18.64 10.65
C ASN A 511 13.21 -17.74 11.88
N GLY A 512 12.21 -16.85 11.80
CA GLY A 512 11.89 -15.86 12.82
C GLY A 512 11.16 -16.39 14.05
N LYS A 513 10.38 -17.49 13.94
CA LYS A 513 9.67 -18.10 15.08
C LYS A 513 10.58 -18.90 16.04
N ASN A 514 11.86 -19.07 15.73
CA ASN A 514 12.81 -19.83 16.56
C ASN A 514 13.57 -19.01 17.61
N VAL A 515 13.27 -17.71 17.79
CA VAL A 515 14.12 -16.81 18.60
C VAL A 515 13.49 -16.39 19.95
N SER A 516 12.18 -16.56 20.19
CA SER A 516 11.54 -16.08 21.43
C SER A 516 11.38 -17.12 22.56
N ASN A 517 11.95 -18.32 22.45
CA ASN A 517 12.00 -19.26 23.58
C ASN A 517 13.27 -20.11 23.55
N LYS A 518 14.38 -19.56 24.03
CA LYS A 518 15.50 -20.35 24.56
C LYS A 518 15.75 -19.95 26.01
N MET A 519 14.89 -20.45 26.90
CA MET A 519 15.34 -20.88 28.21
C MET A 519 15.86 -22.31 28.08
N GLU A 520 17.10 -22.52 28.51
CA GLU A 520 17.76 -23.81 28.56
C GLU A 520 17.00 -24.80 29.47
N GLU A 521 16.78 -26.03 28.98
CA GLU A 521 17.04 -27.29 29.70
C GLU A 521 16.67 -28.52 28.81
N PRO A 522 17.12 -29.74 29.13
CA PRO A 522 18.43 -30.30 28.81
C PRO A 522 18.35 -31.42 27.76
N LYS A 523 19.53 -31.86 27.31
CA LYS A 523 19.79 -32.98 26.37
C LYS A 523 18.76 -34.12 26.42
N LYS A 524 18.12 -34.41 25.28
CA LYS A 524 17.51 -35.72 24.98
C LYS A 524 18.01 -36.28 23.66
N THR A 525 18.91 -37.25 23.82
CA THR A 525 19.10 -38.51 23.09
C THR A 525 18.54 -38.66 21.67
N ASP A 526 19.46 -39.07 20.79
CA ASP A 526 19.26 -39.65 19.46
C ASP A 526 17.96 -40.46 19.30
N ILE A 527 17.12 -40.04 18.35
CA ILE A 527 16.12 -40.90 17.73
C ILE A 527 16.51 -41.11 16.26
N LYS A 528 16.76 -42.38 15.94
CA LYS A 528 17.17 -42.89 14.64
C LYS A 528 16.19 -42.48 13.53
N LYS A 529 16.74 -42.04 12.39
CA LYS A 529 16.04 -41.88 11.11
C LYS A 529 15.30 -43.17 10.74
N ALA A 530 13.98 -43.10 10.66
CA ALA A 530 13.16 -44.13 10.04
C ALA A 530 12.94 -43.78 8.56
N ASN A 531 13.14 -44.77 7.69
CA ASN A 531 13.06 -44.66 6.24
C ASN A 531 11.69 -44.13 5.77
N LYS A 532 11.69 -43.01 5.04
CA LYS A 532 10.56 -42.50 4.26
C LYS A 532 10.50 -43.24 2.92
N LYS A 533 9.60 -44.22 2.80
CA LYS A 533 9.07 -44.68 1.50
C LYS A 533 7.56 -44.79 1.63
N LEU A 534 6.83 -44.27 0.63
CA LEU A 534 5.36 -44.34 0.55
C LEU A 534 4.87 -45.78 0.68
N SER A 535 3.81 -45.97 1.45
CA SER A 535 3.11 -47.26 1.55
C SER A 535 2.38 -47.59 0.23
N PHE A 536 2.27 -48.87 -0.14
CA PHE A 536 1.52 -49.32 -1.33
C PHE A 536 0.07 -48.77 -1.38
N LYS A 537 -0.54 -48.53 -0.21
CA LYS A 537 -1.85 -47.89 -0.11
C LYS A 537 -1.83 -46.40 -0.46
N GLU A 538 -0.77 -45.67 -0.11
CA GLU A 538 -0.63 -44.23 -0.38
C GLU A 538 -0.31 -43.96 -1.86
N VAL A 539 0.42 -44.86 -2.52
CA VAL A 539 0.64 -44.79 -3.97
C VAL A 539 -0.67 -44.96 -4.74
N HIS A 540 -1.47 -45.97 -4.37
CA HIS A 540 -2.78 -46.19 -5.00
C HIS A 540 -3.80 -45.08 -4.66
N GLU A 541 -3.70 -44.47 -3.47
CA GLU A 541 -4.49 -43.29 -3.10
C GLU A 541 -4.13 -42.10 -3.99
N TYR A 542 -2.83 -41.83 -4.19
CA TYR A 542 -2.36 -40.74 -5.05
C TYR A 542 -2.77 -40.90 -6.52
N GLU A 543 -2.68 -42.11 -7.09
CA GLU A 543 -3.10 -42.37 -8.48
C GLU A 543 -4.61 -42.14 -8.70
N ASN A 544 -5.44 -42.31 -7.68
CA ASN A 544 -6.89 -42.20 -7.82
C ASN A 544 -7.47 -40.88 -7.32
N ILE A 545 -6.77 -40.13 -6.46
CA ILE A 545 -7.35 -38.96 -5.78
C ILE A 545 -7.73 -37.85 -6.78
N GLU A 546 -6.99 -37.66 -7.88
CA GLU A 546 -7.36 -36.72 -8.94
C GLU A 546 -8.69 -37.08 -9.60
N SER A 547 -8.90 -38.38 -9.89
CA SER A 547 -10.16 -38.86 -10.47
C SER A 547 -11.34 -38.65 -9.53
N VAL A 548 -11.11 -38.78 -8.22
CA VAL A 548 -12.13 -38.55 -7.19
C VAL A 548 -12.46 -37.06 -7.07
N ILE A 549 -11.45 -36.18 -7.09
CA ILE A 549 -11.64 -34.72 -7.08
C ILE A 549 -12.46 -34.29 -8.28
N LEU A 550 -12.07 -34.69 -9.50
CA LEU A 550 -12.79 -34.39 -10.74
C LEU A 550 -14.26 -34.84 -10.67
N SER A 551 -14.51 -36.06 -10.18
CA SER A 551 -15.89 -36.56 -10.05
C SER A 551 -16.76 -35.74 -9.09
N LYS A 552 -16.17 -35.22 -7.99
CA LYS A 552 -16.89 -34.41 -7.01
C LYS A 552 -17.09 -32.98 -7.50
N GLU A 553 -16.15 -32.43 -8.26
CA GLU A 553 -16.30 -31.11 -8.89
C GLU A 553 -17.41 -31.11 -9.95
N ASP A 554 -17.56 -32.19 -10.71
CA ASP A 554 -18.66 -32.33 -11.66
C ASP A 554 -20.02 -32.40 -10.96
N ILE A 555 -20.11 -33.12 -9.83
CA ILE A 555 -21.33 -33.16 -9.00
C ILE A 555 -21.62 -31.78 -8.40
N LEU A 556 -20.60 -31.05 -7.94
CA LEU A 556 -20.73 -29.69 -7.44
C LEU A 556 -21.31 -28.76 -8.51
N LYS A 557 -20.76 -28.81 -9.73
CA LYS A 557 -21.24 -28.02 -10.88
C LYS A 557 -22.69 -28.35 -11.22
N GLN A 558 -23.07 -29.62 -11.22
CA GLN A 558 -24.46 -30.03 -11.46
C GLN A 558 -25.41 -29.45 -10.41
N LYS A 559 -25.06 -29.55 -9.12
CA LYS A 559 -25.90 -29.01 -8.03
C LYS A 559 -25.98 -27.48 -8.02
N GLN A 560 -24.88 -26.80 -8.33
CA GLN A 560 -24.88 -25.34 -8.53
C GLN A 560 -25.79 -24.93 -9.69
N HIS A 561 -25.82 -25.73 -10.76
CA HIS A 561 -26.71 -25.49 -11.90
C HIS A 561 -28.19 -25.77 -11.58
N GLU A 562 -28.48 -26.75 -10.72
CA GLU A 562 -29.83 -27.00 -10.19
C GLU A 562 -30.32 -25.86 -9.29
N LEU A 563 -29.43 -25.22 -8.53
CA LEU A 563 -29.75 -24.07 -7.67
C LEU A 563 -30.22 -22.84 -8.45
N ILE A 564 -29.77 -22.69 -9.69
CA ILE A 564 -30.13 -21.56 -10.58
C ILE A 564 -31.47 -21.81 -11.29
N GLN A 565 -32.04 -23.02 -11.22
CA GLN A 565 -33.31 -23.30 -11.87
C GLN A 565 -34.48 -22.57 -11.19
N PRO A 566 -35.37 -21.92 -11.97
CA PRO A 566 -36.47 -21.12 -11.43
C PRO A 566 -37.44 -21.93 -10.55
N GLU A 567 -37.57 -23.24 -10.78
CA GLU A 567 -38.38 -24.14 -9.96
C GLU A 567 -37.85 -24.31 -8.53
N VAL A 568 -36.53 -24.31 -8.35
CA VAL A 568 -35.85 -24.49 -7.05
C VAL A 568 -35.83 -23.18 -6.25
N SER A 569 -35.66 -22.04 -6.94
CA SER A 569 -35.70 -20.70 -6.33
C SER A 569 -37.04 -20.37 -5.63
N SER A 570 -38.13 -21.01 -6.07
CA SER A 570 -39.48 -20.78 -5.55
C SER A 570 -39.81 -21.59 -4.29
N ASN A 571 -39.00 -22.59 -3.95
CA ASN A 571 -39.23 -23.50 -2.82
C ASN A 571 -38.11 -23.38 -1.77
N PHE A 572 -38.38 -22.58 -0.74
CA PHE A 572 -37.44 -22.27 0.35
C PHE A 572 -36.83 -23.50 1.02
N LYS A 573 -37.56 -24.62 1.11
CA LYS A 573 -37.05 -25.84 1.75
C LYS A 573 -36.02 -26.56 0.88
N LYS A 574 -36.32 -26.71 -0.42
CA LYS A 574 -35.39 -27.31 -1.39
C LYS A 574 -34.12 -26.48 -1.56
N LEU A 575 -34.24 -25.15 -1.51
CA LEU A 575 -33.10 -24.25 -1.63
C LEU A 575 -32.13 -24.41 -0.45
N ASN A 576 -32.64 -24.51 0.78
CA ASN A 576 -31.80 -24.74 1.97
C ASN A 576 -31.16 -26.14 1.99
N ASP A 577 -31.86 -27.16 1.51
CA ASP A 577 -31.30 -28.51 1.41
C ASP A 577 -30.16 -28.54 0.36
N LEU A 578 -30.36 -27.92 -0.81
CA LEU A 578 -29.32 -27.84 -1.84
C LEU A 578 -28.09 -27.01 -1.43
N THR A 579 -28.27 -25.88 -0.73
CA THR A 579 -27.13 -25.08 -0.23
C THR A 579 -26.34 -25.81 0.85
N SER A 580 -27.02 -26.59 1.71
CA SER A 580 -26.38 -27.47 2.68
C SER A 580 -25.59 -28.60 2.02
N GLU A 581 -26.08 -29.16 0.92
CA GLU A 581 -25.37 -30.19 0.17
C GLU A 581 -24.17 -29.63 -0.62
N ILE A 582 -24.29 -28.43 -1.20
CA ILE A 582 -23.18 -27.73 -1.88
C ILE A 582 -22.06 -27.42 -0.89
N SER A 583 -22.38 -26.82 0.26
CA SER A 583 -21.38 -26.50 1.28
C SER A 583 -20.65 -27.74 1.83
N LYS A 584 -21.35 -28.87 1.98
CA LYS A 584 -20.71 -30.15 2.36
C LYS A 584 -19.76 -30.66 1.27
N LEU A 585 -20.15 -30.59 0.00
CA LEU A 585 -19.31 -31.01 -1.12
C LEU A 585 -18.06 -30.13 -1.25
N GLU A 586 -18.17 -28.82 -1.05
CA GLU A 586 -17.03 -27.89 -1.05
C GLU A 586 -16.02 -28.24 0.05
N ILE A 587 -16.49 -28.52 1.27
CA ILE A 587 -15.63 -28.95 2.38
C ILE A 587 -14.95 -30.29 2.09
N GLU A 588 -15.65 -31.23 1.46
CA GLU A 588 -15.07 -32.53 1.08
C GLU A 588 -14.01 -32.41 -0.02
N ILE A 589 -14.23 -31.53 -1.01
CA ILE A 589 -13.27 -31.25 -2.08
C ILE A 589 -12.01 -30.59 -1.49
N GLN A 590 -12.16 -29.60 -0.61
CA GLN A 590 -11.02 -28.98 0.09
C GLN A 590 -10.19 -29.99 0.87
N LYS A 591 -10.83 -30.95 1.56
CA LYS A 591 -10.11 -32.03 2.27
C LYS A 591 -9.33 -32.94 1.33
N LEU A 592 -9.85 -33.21 0.14
CA LEU A 592 -9.16 -34.02 -0.87
C LEU A 592 -7.96 -33.27 -1.47
N TYR A 593 -8.05 -31.96 -1.67
CA TYR A 593 -6.91 -31.13 -2.12
C TYR A 593 -5.78 -31.10 -1.10
N VAL A 594 -6.07 -30.85 0.18
CA VAL A 594 -5.06 -30.92 1.26
C VAL A 594 -4.39 -32.29 1.31
N ARG A 595 -5.18 -33.36 1.13
CA ARG A 595 -4.66 -34.73 1.12
C ARG A 595 -3.81 -35.03 -0.11
N TRP A 596 -4.14 -34.47 -1.27
CA TRP A 596 -3.33 -34.57 -2.49
C TRP A 596 -1.99 -33.85 -2.33
N GLU A 597 -1.99 -32.63 -1.79
CA GLU A 597 -0.75 -31.88 -1.49
C GLU A 597 0.16 -32.63 -0.51
N ASP A 598 -0.40 -33.26 0.53
CA ASP A 598 0.36 -34.09 1.47
C ASP A 598 1.00 -35.31 0.81
N LEU A 599 0.28 -35.95 -0.12
CA LEU A 599 0.79 -37.10 -0.87
C LEU A 599 1.84 -36.67 -1.91
N GLU A 600 1.65 -35.53 -2.58
CA GLU A 600 2.60 -34.97 -3.55
C GLU A 600 3.92 -34.57 -2.88
N LYS A 601 3.88 -33.91 -1.72
CA LYS A 601 5.07 -33.59 -0.92
C LYS A 601 5.86 -34.84 -0.54
N LYS A 602 5.17 -35.94 -0.21
CA LYS A 602 5.81 -37.23 0.10
C LYS A 602 6.41 -37.92 -1.13
N VAL A 603 5.87 -37.68 -2.33
CA VAL A 603 6.42 -38.20 -3.60
C VAL A 603 7.66 -37.41 -4.02
N GLN A 604 7.66 -36.08 -3.86
CA GLN A 604 8.79 -35.20 -4.22
C GLN A 604 10.02 -35.35 -3.29
N GLU A 605 9.82 -35.84 -2.06
CA GLU A 605 10.90 -36.12 -1.10
C GLU A 605 11.57 -37.50 -1.27
N ILE A 606 11.12 -38.33 -2.23
CA ILE A 606 11.71 -39.64 -2.60
C ILE A 606 12.55 -39.47 -3.86
#